data_AF-G2GA85-F1
#
_entry.id   AF-G2GA85-F1
#
_cell.length_a   1.000
_cell.length_b   1.000
_cell.length_c   1.000
_cell.angle_alpha   90.00
_cell.angle_beta   90.00
_cell.angle_gamma   90.00
#
_symmetry.space_group_name_H-M   'P 1'
#
loop_
_entity.id
_entity.type
_entity.pdbx_description
1 polymer ?
#
loop_
_entity_poly.entity_id
_entity_poly.type
_entity_poly.pdbx_seq_one_letter_code
_entity_poly.pdbx_strand_id
1 'polypeptide(L)'
;MRKPLGAALLALALAVAGAGAAPAVAADVPSFGKGAGTGTASLTSVVRDAVTSATQSLGQARRPAVQAVDLAGTVALSNCSGSVVRFADSEDNDPALVMSNGHCLETGMPAPGEVVVDRASSRTFGLLNAAGTRVGTLRASKIAYGAMTDTDVSIYQLTTTYGQIRSSYGISALTMSETRPAAGTAITVASGYWKRLYSCNVDGFAYRLKEGGWTFKDSVRYTSACNTVGGTSGSPVVDQATKRVVAVNNTGNEDGQSCTLNNPCEVDQNGRITVRKGINYAQQTYGIGACFGVGNKLDLSASGCTLPRP
;
A
#
# COMPACT_ATOMS: atom_id res chain seq x y z
N MET A 1 -43.13 -12.54 -7.23
CA MET A 1 -43.31 -12.55 -8.70
C MET A 1 -41.94 -12.79 -9.32
N ARG A 2 -41.77 -13.95 -9.96
CA ARG A 2 -40.52 -14.43 -10.58
C ARG A 2 -40.71 -14.41 -12.10
N LYS A 3 -39.77 -13.84 -12.86
CA LYS A 3 -39.48 -14.11 -14.30
C LYS A 3 -38.31 -13.23 -14.79
N PRO A 4 -37.59 -13.60 -15.87
CA PRO A 4 -36.26 -14.20 -15.72
C PRO A 4 -35.15 -13.56 -16.59
N LEU A 5 -33.94 -14.10 -16.39
CA LEU A 5 -32.69 -13.91 -17.12
C LEU A 5 -32.84 -14.13 -18.64
N GLY A 6 -32.25 -13.23 -19.44
CA GLY A 6 -31.98 -13.40 -20.87
C GLY A 6 -30.47 -13.46 -21.11
N ALA A 7 -29.97 -14.66 -21.37
CA ALA A 7 -28.61 -14.90 -21.86
C ALA A 7 -28.62 -14.84 -23.40
N ALA A 8 -27.70 -14.08 -23.98
CA ALA A 8 -27.45 -14.10 -25.42
C ALA A 8 -26.08 -14.74 -25.68
N LEU A 9 -26.11 -15.96 -26.22
CA LEU A 9 -24.97 -16.61 -26.84
C LEU A 9 -24.76 -16.00 -28.24
N LEU A 10 -23.53 -15.56 -28.54
CA LEU A 10 -23.04 -15.53 -29.92
C LEU A 10 -21.78 -16.39 -29.99
N ALA A 11 -21.91 -17.50 -30.72
CA ALA A 11 -20.81 -18.31 -31.19
C ALA A 11 -20.28 -17.71 -32.49
N LEU A 12 -18.97 -17.46 -32.55
CA LEU A 12 -18.25 -17.34 -33.81
C LEU A 12 -16.95 -18.15 -33.69
N ALA A 13 -16.95 -19.32 -34.32
CA ALA A 13 -15.77 -20.14 -34.53
C ALA A 13 -15.23 -19.82 -35.93
N LEU A 14 -13.97 -19.40 -36.04
CA LEU A 14 -13.17 -19.57 -37.24
C LEU A 14 -11.76 -19.99 -36.80
N ALA A 15 -11.40 -21.23 -37.13
CA ALA A 15 -10.06 -21.75 -36.98
C ALA A 15 -9.25 -21.44 -38.25
N VAL A 16 -8.03 -20.92 -38.09
CA VAL A 16 -6.96 -21.10 -39.07
C VAL A 16 -5.67 -21.39 -38.29
N ALA A 17 -5.10 -22.56 -38.59
CA ALA A 17 -3.82 -23.01 -38.10
C ALA A 17 -2.68 -22.18 -38.69
N GLY A 18 -1.70 -21.83 -37.86
CA GLY A 18 -0.47 -21.19 -38.29
C GLY A 18 0.62 -21.44 -37.25
N ALA A 19 1.38 -22.52 -37.43
CA ALA A 19 2.61 -22.77 -36.72
C ALA A 19 3.64 -21.69 -37.10
N GLY A 20 3.91 -20.76 -36.19
CA GLY A 20 4.95 -19.73 -36.31
C GLY A 20 6.06 -20.01 -35.32
N ALA A 21 7.22 -20.39 -35.84
CA ALA A 21 8.43 -20.67 -35.10
C ALA A 21 8.88 -19.47 -34.24
N ALA A 22 9.41 -19.77 -33.05
CA ALA A 22 10.09 -18.81 -32.19
C ALA A 22 11.27 -18.16 -32.94
N PRO A 23 11.50 -16.84 -32.82
CA PRO A 23 12.75 -16.27 -33.26
C PRO A 23 13.85 -16.74 -32.31
N ALA A 24 14.80 -17.50 -32.85
CA ALA A 24 16.08 -17.72 -32.20
C ALA A 24 16.73 -16.35 -32.01
N VAL A 25 16.89 -15.94 -30.75
CA VAL A 25 17.72 -14.79 -30.40
C VAL A 25 19.16 -15.22 -30.68
N ALA A 26 19.72 -14.73 -31.79
CA ALA A 26 21.12 -14.88 -32.10
C ALA A 26 21.92 -14.21 -30.97
N ALA A 27 22.75 -14.99 -30.28
CA ALA A 27 23.80 -14.43 -29.46
C ALA A 27 24.77 -13.70 -30.39
N ASP A 28 24.99 -12.41 -30.14
CA ASP A 28 26.06 -11.65 -30.79
C ASP A 28 27.39 -12.34 -30.50
N VAL A 29 27.99 -12.90 -31.55
CA VAL A 29 29.38 -13.36 -31.54
C VAL A 29 30.26 -12.12 -31.50
N PRO A 30 31.27 -12.02 -30.62
CA PRO A 30 32.21 -10.92 -30.66
C PRO A 30 32.93 -10.93 -32.00
N SER A 31 32.70 -9.88 -32.80
CA SER A 31 33.48 -9.60 -34.00
C SER A 31 34.93 -9.33 -33.57
N PHE A 32 35.83 -10.29 -33.84
CA PHE A 32 37.26 -10.01 -33.83
C PHE A 32 37.57 -9.13 -35.03
N GLY A 33 37.49 -7.82 -34.80
CA GLY A 33 37.94 -6.80 -35.72
C GLY A 33 39.40 -7.04 -36.08
N LYS A 34 39.63 -7.42 -37.34
CA LYS A 34 40.93 -7.48 -37.97
C LYS A 34 41.39 -6.04 -38.23
N GLY A 35 41.86 -5.36 -37.19
CA GLY A 35 42.49 -4.05 -37.25
C GLY A 35 43.99 -4.20 -37.07
N ALA A 36 44.74 -4.06 -38.16
CA ALA A 36 46.20 -3.95 -38.12
C ALA A 36 46.58 -2.72 -37.29
N GLY A 37 47.15 -2.96 -36.11
CA GLY A 37 47.70 -1.94 -35.23
C GLY A 37 48.77 -2.59 -34.37
N THR A 38 50.03 -2.38 -34.73
CA THR A 38 51.20 -2.76 -33.95
C THR A 38 51.19 -2.05 -32.60
N GLY A 39 50.69 -2.73 -31.57
CA GLY A 39 50.76 -2.29 -30.18
C GLY A 39 50.82 -3.52 -29.28
N THR A 40 51.93 -3.68 -28.58
CA THR A 40 52.15 -4.74 -27.58
C THR A 40 51.15 -4.61 -26.43
N ALA A 41 49.95 -5.17 -26.60
CA ALA A 41 49.01 -5.39 -25.51
C ALA A 41 49.60 -6.49 -24.61
N SER A 42 50.14 -6.08 -23.47
CA SER A 42 50.68 -6.99 -22.46
C SER A 42 49.57 -7.94 -22.00
N LEU A 43 49.88 -9.23 -21.86
CA LEU A 43 48.99 -10.29 -21.33
C LEU A 43 48.29 -9.88 -20.03
N THR A 44 48.86 -8.94 -19.28
CA THR A 44 48.30 -8.34 -18.06
C THR A 44 47.04 -7.47 -18.27
N SER A 45 46.74 -7.00 -19.48
CA SER A 45 45.53 -6.23 -19.77
C SER A 45 44.33 -7.15 -19.99
N VAL A 46 44.50 -8.22 -20.78
CA VAL A 46 43.44 -9.19 -21.09
C VAL A 46 42.96 -9.91 -19.83
N VAL A 47 43.87 -10.25 -18.91
CA VAL A 47 43.51 -10.87 -17.63
C VAL A 47 42.74 -9.89 -16.72
N ARG A 48 43.08 -8.60 -16.74
CA ARG A 48 42.38 -7.57 -15.94
C ARG A 48 40.95 -7.36 -16.42
N ASP A 49 40.75 -7.33 -17.74
CA ASP A 49 39.42 -7.13 -18.32
C ASP A 49 38.51 -8.33 -18.02
N ALA A 50 39.01 -9.56 -18.16
CA ALA A 50 38.27 -10.78 -17.82
C ALA A 50 37.89 -10.86 -16.33
N VAL A 51 38.81 -10.48 -15.43
CA VAL A 51 38.54 -10.46 -13.98
C VAL A 51 37.53 -9.36 -13.62
N THR A 52 37.57 -8.21 -14.30
CA THR A 52 36.64 -7.10 -14.07
C THR A 52 35.23 -7.44 -14.56
N SER A 53 35.10 -8.08 -15.73
CA SER A 53 33.80 -8.56 -16.22
C SER A 53 33.21 -9.66 -15.32
N ALA A 54 34.03 -10.62 -14.87
CA ALA A 54 33.56 -11.68 -13.97
C ALA A 54 33.11 -11.13 -12.61
N THR A 55 33.81 -10.14 -12.05
CA THR A 55 33.43 -9.50 -10.78
C THR A 55 32.16 -8.64 -10.91
N GLN A 56 31.94 -7.98 -12.06
CA GLN A 56 30.68 -7.26 -12.32
C GLN A 56 29.49 -8.21 -12.47
N SER A 57 29.63 -9.31 -13.21
CA SER A 57 28.57 -10.32 -13.37
C SER A 57 28.23 -11.00 -12.04
N LEU A 58 29.24 -11.31 -11.22
CA LEU A 58 29.04 -11.85 -9.87
C LEU A 58 28.41 -10.82 -8.92
N GLY A 59 28.72 -9.52 -9.07
CA GLY A 59 28.10 -8.43 -8.30
C GLY A 59 26.62 -8.21 -8.64
N GLN A 60 26.23 -8.44 -9.90
CA GLN A 60 24.85 -8.33 -10.36
C GLN A 60 23.99 -9.54 -9.97
N ALA A 61 24.57 -10.75 -9.97
CA ALA A 61 23.92 -11.99 -9.54
C ALA A 61 23.72 -12.09 -8.00
N ARG A 62 24.39 -11.24 -7.21
CA ARG A 62 24.37 -11.29 -5.74
C ARG A 62 23.52 -10.19 -5.09
N ARG A 63 22.83 -9.37 -5.88
CA ARG A 63 21.82 -8.45 -5.36
C ARG A 63 20.59 -9.27 -4.97
N PRO A 64 20.13 -9.26 -3.71
CA PRO A 64 18.86 -9.87 -3.35
C PRO A 64 17.79 -9.29 -4.28
N ALA A 65 17.06 -10.15 -4.98
CA ALA A 65 15.88 -9.70 -5.69
C ALA A 65 14.94 -9.10 -4.63
N VAL A 66 14.58 -7.83 -4.79
CA VAL A 66 13.60 -7.19 -3.92
C VAL A 66 12.31 -8.00 -4.05
N GLN A 67 11.94 -8.74 -3.00
CA GLN A 67 10.73 -9.57 -3.01
C GLN A 67 9.53 -8.67 -3.34
N ALA A 68 8.65 -9.09 -4.24
CA ALA A 68 7.48 -8.28 -4.59
C ALA A 68 6.59 -8.04 -3.35
N VAL A 69 5.83 -6.94 -3.32
CA VAL A 69 4.80 -6.75 -2.28
C VAL A 69 3.76 -7.86 -2.43
N ASP A 70 3.33 -8.45 -1.32
CA ASP A 70 2.28 -9.47 -1.25
C ASP A 70 1.17 -9.07 -0.26
N LEU A 71 0.27 -9.99 0.08
CA LEU A 71 -0.86 -9.75 0.99
C LEU A 71 -0.57 -10.12 2.46
N ALA A 72 0.64 -10.58 2.80
CA ALA A 72 0.96 -11.02 4.15
C ALA A 72 0.81 -9.85 5.14
N GLY A 73 0.11 -10.11 6.26
CA GLY A 73 -0.13 -9.08 7.27
C GLY A 73 -1.25 -8.11 6.94
N THR A 74 -1.85 -8.17 5.74
CA THR A 74 -3.13 -7.50 5.48
C THR A 74 -4.27 -8.19 6.24
N VAL A 75 -5.34 -7.44 6.50
CA VAL A 75 -6.55 -7.99 7.09
C VAL A 75 -7.79 -7.69 6.24
N ALA A 76 -8.70 -8.66 6.21
CA ALA A 76 -10.02 -8.50 5.60
C ALA A 76 -11.06 -8.16 6.67
N LEU A 77 -11.87 -7.13 6.40
CA LEU A 77 -13.07 -6.77 7.16
C LEU A 77 -14.32 -7.06 6.31
N SER A 78 -15.52 -6.69 6.75
CA SER A 78 -16.78 -6.96 6.02
C SER A 78 -16.95 -6.18 4.73
N ASN A 79 -16.37 -4.99 4.65
CA ASN A 79 -16.50 -4.03 3.55
C ASN A 79 -15.31 -3.05 3.49
N CYS A 80 -14.23 -3.36 4.20
CA CYS A 80 -12.99 -2.61 4.21
C CYS A 80 -11.81 -3.58 4.28
N SER A 81 -10.63 -3.05 4.01
CA SER A 81 -9.33 -3.67 4.17
C SER A 81 -8.60 -3.05 5.37
N GLY A 82 -7.50 -3.67 5.76
CA GLY A 82 -6.64 -3.18 6.83
C GLY A 82 -5.29 -3.87 6.79
N SER A 83 -4.45 -3.58 7.78
CA SER A 83 -3.22 -4.35 8.01
C SER A 83 -2.78 -4.35 9.46
N VAL A 84 -2.11 -5.42 9.86
CA VAL A 84 -1.35 -5.43 11.11
C VAL A 84 -0.11 -4.57 10.89
N VAL A 85 0.00 -3.47 11.63
CA VAL A 85 1.08 -2.49 11.49
C VAL A 85 1.90 -2.40 12.76
N ARG A 86 3.16 -1.96 12.63
CA ARG A 86 4.05 -1.62 13.75
C ARG A 86 4.86 -0.36 13.47
N PHE A 87 5.30 0.30 14.53
CA PHE A 87 6.25 1.42 14.44
C PHE A 87 7.70 0.90 14.54
N ALA A 88 8.68 1.78 14.35
CA ALA A 88 10.09 1.40 14.40
C ALA A 88 10.48 0.81 15.76
N ASP A 89 10.00 1.43 16.84
CA ASP A 89 10.34 1.07 18.22
C ASP A 89 9.36 0.06 18.85
N SER A 90 8.37 -0.43 18.11
CA SER A 90 7.47 -1.48 18.63
C SER A 90 8.26 -2.76 18.92
N GLU A 91 7.97 -3.44 20.03
CA GLU A 91 8.59 -4.69 20.46
C GLU A 91 7.67 -5.91 20.23
N ASP A 92 8.21 -7.13 20.18
CA ASP A 92 7.41 -8.35 19.90
C ASP A 92 6.39 -8.69 21.02
N ASN A 93 6.61 -8.22 22.24
CA ASN A 93 5.69 -8.33 23.38
C ASN A 93 4.63 -7.22 23.42
N ASP A 94 4.72 -6.19 22.58
CA ASP A 94 3.71 -5.13 22.52
C ASP A 94 2.38 -5.67 21.98
N PRO A 95 1.23 -5.17 22.48
CA PRO A 95 -0.04 -5.40 21.82
C PRO A 95 0.02 -4.98 20.35
N ALA A 96 -0.33 -5.88 19.45
CA ALA A 96 -0.28 -5.58 18.03
C ALA A 96 -1.35 -4.56 17.64
N LEU A 97 -1.07 -3.78 16.60
CA LEU A 97 -1.99 -2.78 16.07
C LEU A 97 -2.53 -3.20 14.71
N VAL A 98 -3.80 -2.88 14.44
CA VAL A 98 -4.40 -2.95 13.10
C VAL A 98 -4.79 -1.55 12.63
N MET A 99 -4.33 -1.18 11.45
CA MET A 99 -4.71 0.07 10.77
C MET A 99 -5.80 -0.17 9.72
N SER A 100 -6.76 0.75 9.65
CA SER A 100 -7.74 0.90 8.57
C SER A 100 -8.09 2.41 8.43
N ASN A 101 -9.20 2.76 7.78
CA ASN A 101 -9.70 4.14 7.76
C ASN A 101 -10.63 4.44 8.94
N GLY A 102 -10.76 5.72 9.29
CA GLY A 102 -11.76 6.20 10.25
C GLY A 102 -13.18 5.93 9.74
N HIS A 103 -13.41 6.07 8.43
CA HIS A 103 -14.71 5.74 7.85
C HIS A 103 -15.06 4.25 7.87
N CYS A 104 -14.09 3.38 8.17
CA CYS A 104 -14.28 1.94 8.31
C CYS A 104 -14.65 1.51 9.73
N LEU A 105 -14.71 2.42 10.71
CA LEU A 105 -15.03 2.10 12.11
C LEU A 105 -16.40 1.41 12.24
N GLU A 106 -16.49 0.44 13.16
CA GLU A 106 -17.70 -0.35 13.41
C GLU A 106 -18.77 0.45 14.16
N THR A 107 -18.36 1.59 14.70
CA THR A 107 -19.20 2.54 15.40
C THR A 107 -19.83 3.58 14.47
N GLY A 108 -19.56 3.48 13.17
CA GLY A 108 -19.92 4.50 12.17
C GLY A 108 -18.78 5.49 11.90
N MET A 109 -18.95 6.28 10.84
CA MET A 109 -18.04 7.35 10.43
C MET A 109 -18.02 8.47 11.49
N PRO A 110 -16.85 8.81 12.08
CA PRO A 110 -16.74 9.99 12.93
C PRO A 110 -17.22 11.26 12.23
N ALA A 111 -17.96 12.10 12.92
CA ALA A 111 -18.38 13.39 12.38
C ALA A 111 -17.18 14.31 12.08
N PRO A 112 -17.33 15.33 11.21
CA PRO A 112 -16.29 16.34 11.06
C PRO A 112 -15.89 16.97 12.40
N GLY A 113 -14.60 16.97 12.71
CA GLY A 113 -14.05 17.40 14.01
C GLY A 113 -14.06 16.35 15.12
N GLU A 114 -14.67 15.18 14.91
CA GLU A 114 -14.73 14.11 15.92
C GLU A 114 -13.47 13.24 15.88
N VAL A 115 -12.95 12.92 17.06
CA VAL A 115 -11.85 11.98 17.27
C VAL A 115 -12.26 10.94 18.31
N VAL A 116 -12.14 9.66 17.95
CA VAL A 116 -12.42 8.52 18.83
C VAL A 116 -11.11 8.01 19.42
N VAL A 117 -11.02 7.95 20.74
CA VAL A 117 -9.85 7.43 21.48
C VAL A 117 -10.28 6.47 22.58
N ASP A 118 -9.43 5.47 22.84
CA ASP A 118 -9.55 4.52 23.96
C ASP A 118 -10.94 3.87 24.13
N ARG A 119 -11.63 3.62 23.01
CA ARG A 119 -12.99 3.05 23.03
C ARG A 119 -12.93 1.54 22.96
N ALA A 120 -13.51 0.85 23.94
CA ALA A 120 -13.58 -0.61 23.95
C ALA A 120 -14.18 -1.16 22.63
N SER A 121 -13.57 -2.22 22.12
CA SER A 121 -14.00 -2.87 20.87
C SER A 121 -13.81 -4.37 20.97
N SER A 122 -14.70 -5.12 20.32
CA SER A 122 -14.61 -6.56 20.12
C SER A 122 -14.46 -6.92 18.64
N ARG A 123 -14.15 -5.94 17.79
CA ARG A 123 -14.05 -6.11 16.35
C ARG A 123 -13.03 -7.20 16.00
N THR A 124 -13.34 -7.97 14.97
CA THR A 124 -12.47 -9.03 14.48
C THR A 124 -11.95 -8.71 13.09
N PHE A 125 -10.80 -9.30 12.76
CA PHE A 125 -10.08 -9.09 11.50
C PHE A 125 -9.61 -10.43 10.95
N GLY A 126 -9.87 -10.71 9.67
CA GLY A 126 -9.33 -11.90 9.02
C GLY A 126 -7.89 -11.67 8.59
N LEU A 127 -6.92 -12.28 9.28
CA LEU A 127 -5.50 -12.17 8.95
C LEU A 127 -5.16 -12.99 7.71
N LEU A 128 -4.45 -12.38 6.76
CA LEU A 128 -4.07 -13.01 5.50
C LEU A 128 -2.58 -13.35 5.44
N ASN A 129 -2.27 -14.43 4.72
CA ASN A 129 -0.91 -14.72 4.27
C ASN A 129 -0.60 -14.08 2.91
N ALA A 130 0.61 -14.30 2.39
CA ALA A 130 1.10 -13.74 1.12
C ALA A 130 0.16 -14.00 -0.07
N ALA A 131 -0.52 -15.15 -0.10
CA ALA A 131 -1.44 -15.54 -1.16
C ALA A 131 -2.88 -15.02 -0.96
N GLY A 132 -3.15 -14.26 0.10
CA GLY A 132 -4.50 -13.79 0.44
C GLY A 132 -5.38 -14.86 1.11
N THR A 133 -4.83 -16.01 1.49
CA THR A 133 -5.55 -17.00 2.27
C THR A 133 -5.66 -16.53 3.71
N ARG A 134 -6.86 -16.65 4.29
CA ARG A 134 -7.09 -16.35 5.69
C ARG A 134 -6.44 -17.42 6.56
N VAL A 135 -5.50 -17.03 7.41
CA VAL A 135 -4.76 -17.92 8.31
C VAL A 135 -5.18 -17.77 9.78
N GLY A 136 -5.91 -16.72 10.11
CA GLY A 136 -6.37 -16.49 11.47
C GLY A 136 -7.49 -15.45 11.57
N THR A 137 -7.99 -15.30 12.79
CA THR A 137 -8.89 -14.20 13.16
C THR A 137 -8.30 -13.48 14.35
N LEU A 138 -7.96 -12.21 14.15
CA LEU A 138 -7.47 -11.32 15.19
C LEU A 138 -8.67 -10.59 15.83
N ARG A 139 -8.51 -10.13 17.06
CA ARG A 139 -9.55 -9.43 17.81
C ARG A 139 -8.99 -8.16 18.45
N ALA A 140 -9.69 -7.04 18.28
CA ALA A 140 -9.42 -5.81 19.00
C ALA A 140 -9.75 -5.96 20.49
N SER A 141 -8.99 -5.28 21.34
CA SER A 141 -9.42 -4.91 22.68
C SER A 141 -10.08 -3.53 22.69
N LYS A 142 -9.61 -2.62 21.81
CA LYS A 142 -10.11 -1.26 21.69
C LYS A 142 -9.78 -0.61 20.34
N ILE A 143 -10.55 0.41 20.00
CA ILE A 143 -10.15 1.47 19.07
C ILE A 143 -9.16 2.35 19.85
N ALA A 144 -7.87 2.25 19.52
CA ALA A 144 -6.86 3.12 20.11
C ALA A 144 -7.02 4.55 19.62
N TYR A 145 -7.27 4.72 18.32
CA TYR A 145 -7.48 6.00 17.65
C TYR A 145 -8.41 5.87 16.44
N GLY A 146 -9.21 6.89 16.14
CA GLY A 146 -10.00 6.96 14.92
C GLY A 146 -10.44 8.38 14.61
N ALA A 147 -10.25 8.84 13.37
CA ALA A 147 -10.67 10.17 12.93
C ALA A 147 -10.96 10.21 11.43
N MET A 148 -11.88 11.10 11.04
CA MET A 148 -12.11 11.54 9.66
C MET A 148 -11.89 13.06 9.50
N THR A 149 -11.28 13.70 10.49
CA THR A 149 -10.91 15.12 10.47
C THR A 149 -9.42 15.24 10.25
N ASP A 150 -8.97 16.05 9.28
CA ASP A 150 -7.58 16.20 8.81
C ASP A 150 -6.90 14.91 8.29
N THR A 151 -7.42 13.74 8.62
CA THR A 151 -6.98 12.41 8.24
C THR A 151 -8.19 11.50 8.12
N ASP A 152 -7.99 10.28 7.64
CA ASP A 152 -9.00 9.23 7.62
C ASP A 152 -8.34 7.91 8.00
N VAL A 153 -8.15 7.73 9.31
CA VAL A 153 -7.39 6.60 9.86
C VAL A 153 -8.12 6.07 11.08
N SER A 154 -8.13 4.75 11.23
CA SER A 154 -8.40 4.06 12.49
C SER A 154 -7.25 3.14 12.85
N ILE A 155 -6.94 3.09 14.14
CA ILE A 155 -5.95 2.20 14.76
C ILE A 155 -6.65 1.42 15.86
N TYR A 156 -6.64 0.10 15.74
CA TYR A 156 -7.14 -0.83 16.74
C TYR A 156 -5.97 -1.45 17.49
N GLN A 157 -6.05 -1.48 18.82
CA GLN A 157 -5.17 -2.31 19.62
C GLN A 157 -5.76 -3.72 19.71
N LEU A 158 -4.95 -4.74 19.46
CA LEU A 158 -5.37 -6.14 19.54
C LEU A 158 -5.21 -6.71 20.95
N THR A 159 -5.91 -7.83 21.20
CA THR A 159 -5.72 -8.65 22.41
C THR A 159 -4.48 -9.55 22.34
N THR A 160 -3.76 -9.54 21.23
CA THR A 160 -2.59 -10.39 20.96
C THR A 160 -1.38 -9.54 20.61
N THR A 161 -0.19 -10.02 20.93
CA THR A 161 1.07 -9.33 20.64
C THR A 161 1.62 -9.65 19.26
N TYR A 162 2.58 -8.89 18.76
CA TYR A 162 3.25 -9.20 17.48
C TYR A 162 3.94 -10.56 17.50
N GLY A 163 4.63 -10.90 18.59
CA GLY A 163 5.31 -12.18 18.77
C GLY A 163 4.33 -13.35 18.76
N GLN A 164 3.13 -13.19 19.33
CA GLN A 164 2.07 -14.20 19.29
C GLN A 164 1.50 -14.39 17.88
N ILE A 165 1.28 -13.31 17.14
CA ILE A 165 0.84 -13.37 15.74
C ILE A 165 1.89 -14.09 14.88
N ARG A 166 3.16 -13.71 15.05
CA ARG A 166 4.27 -14.33 14.32
C ARG A 166 4.41 -15.81 14.63
N SER A 167 4.35 -16.21 15.90
CA SER A 167 4.52 -17.61 16.31
C SER A 167 3.35 -18.49 15.86
N SER A 168 2.12 -17.96 15.88
CA SER A 168 0.91 -18.73 15.57
C SER A 168 0.63 -18.83 14.08
N TYR A 169 0.99 -17.80 13.30
CA TYR A 169 0.60 -17.68 11.89
C TYR A 169 1.77 -17.52 10.92
N GLY A 170 2.99 -17.35 11.41
CA GLY A 170 4.15 -17.05 10.56
C GLY A 170 4.08 -15.66 9.89
N ILE A 171 3.24 -14.76 10.41
CA ILE A 171 3.01 -13.43 9.83
C ILE A 171 3.69 -12.36 10.68
N SER A 172 4.53 -11.55 10.05
CA SER A 172 5.09 -10.33 10.64
C SER A 172 4.21 -9.13 10.33
N ALA A 173 4.11 -8.18 11.28
CA ALA A 173 3.44 -6.91 11.05
C ALA A 173 4.21 -6.04 10.06
N LEU A 174 3.48 -5.24 9.28
CA LEU A 174 4.05 -4.30 8.32
C LEU A 174 4.58 -3.06 9.07
N THR A 175 5.83 -2.70 8.83
CA THR A 175 6.41 -1.52 9.47
C THR A 175 5.97 -0.24 8.76
N MET A 176 5.50 0.74 9.52
CA MET A 176 5.12 2.05 8.98
C MET A 176 6.35 2.89 8.66
N SER A 177 6.31 3.64 7.57
CA SER A 177 7.31 4.65 7.24
C SER A 177 7.19 5.82 8.20
N GLU A 178 8.31 6.39 8.61
CA GLU A 178 8.36 7.65 9.38
C GLU A 178 8.61 8.85 8.46
N THR A 179 8.76 8.59 7.16
CA THR A 179 8.97 9.60 6.13
C THR A 179 7.78 9.66 5.19
N ARG A 180 7.43 10.90 4.82
CA ARG A 180 6.46 11.19 3.77
C ARG A 180 6.97 10.63 2.43
N PRO A 181 6.15 9.92 1.64
CA PRO A 181 6.57 9.47 0.33
C PRO A 181 6.84 10.65 -0.61
N ALA A 182 7.61 10.41 -1.66
CA ALA A 182 7.87 11.39 -2.72
C ALA A 182 6.90 11.18 -3.90
N ALA A 183 6.68 12.21 -4.70
CA ALA A 183 6.04 12.04 -6.00
C ALA A 183 6.92 11.11 -6.87
N GLY A 184 6.29 10.23 -7.63
CA GLY A 184 6.93 9.19 -8.42
C GLY A 184 7.24 7.90 -7.66
N THR A 185 7.14 7.86 -6.32
CA THR A 185 7.37 6.62 -5.55
C THR A 185 6.46 5.50 -6.05
N ALA A 186 7.07 4.37 -6.41
CA ALA A 186 6.35 3.16 -6.80
C ALA A 186 5.73 2.51 -5.57
N ILE A 187 4.42 2.29 -5.62
CA ILE A 187 3.61 1.81 -4.50
C ILE A 187 2.74 0.62 -4.92
N THR A 188 2.33 -0.16 -3.94
CA THR A 188 1.32 -1.20 -4.09
C THR A 188 0.26 -1.02 -2.99
N VAL A 189 -1.01 -0.89 -3.40
CA VAL A 189 -2.15 -0.96 -2.49
C VAL A 189 -2.54 -2.43 -2.31
N ALA A 190 -2.42 -2.94 -1.09
CA ALA A 190 -2.67 -4.35 -0.79
C ALA A 190 -4.03 -4.56 -0.12
N SER A 191 -5.07 -4.85 -0.92
CA SER A 191 -6.43 -4.99 -0.42
C SER A 191 -6.70 -6.36 0.16
N GLY A 192 -6.87 -6.40 1.49
CA GLY A 192 -7.25 -7.61 2.21
C GLY A 192 -8.68 -8.06 1.89
N TYR A 193 -9.64 -7.14 1.76
CA TYR A 193 -11.03 -7.50 1.43
C TYR A 193 -11.15 -8.21 0.08
N TRP A 194 -10.56 -7.60 -0.95
CA TRP A 194 -10.59 -8.15 -2.31
C TRP A 194 -9.50 -9.19 -2.58
N LYS A 195 -8.55 -9.37 -1.65
CA LYS A 195 -7.35 -10.20 -1.80
C LYS A 195 -6.61 -9.87 -3.10
N ARG A 196 -6.43 -8.57 -3.35
CA ARG A 196 -5.92 -8.05 -4.61
C ARG A 196 -4.89 -6.95 -4.37
N LEU A 197 -3.86 -6.95 -5.21
CA LEU A 197 -2.83 -5.92 -5.25
C LEU A 197 -3.11 -4.95 -6.40
N TYR A 198 -2.89 -3.66 -6.14
CA TYR A 198 -2.96 -2.60 -7.15
C TYR A 198 -1.61 -1.85 -7.15
N SER A 199 -0.84 -1.99 -8.22
CA SER A 199 0.47 -1.36 -8.34
C SER A 199 0.40 -0.09 -9.19
N CYS A 200 0.97 1.00 -8.69
CA CYS A 200 1.00 2.29 -9.36
C CYS A 200 2.08 3.19 -8.75
N ASN A 201 2.01 4.49 -9.00
CA ASN A 201 2.88 5.49 -8.39
C ASN A 201 2.08 6.55 -7.64
N VAL A 202 2.75 7.19 -6.68
CA VAL A 202 2.34 8.49 -6.13
C VAL A 202 2.46 9.53 -7.25
N ASP A 203 1.35 10.13 -7.67
CA ASP A 203 1.36 11.24 -8.64
C ASP A 203 1.73 12.56 -7.95
N GLY A 204 1.18 12.78 -6.77
CA GLY A 204 1.41 14.00 -6.00
C GLY A 204 0.56 14.02 -4.75
N PHE A 205 0.22 15.22 -4.29
CA PHE A 205 -0.46 15.41 -3.02
C PHE A 205 -1.53 16.47 -3.14
N ALA A 206 -2.70 16.20 -2.56
CA ALA A 206 -3.76 17.18 -2.40
C ALA A 206 -3.54 17.93 -1.08
N TYR A 207 -3.36 19.25 -1.16
CA TYR A 207 -3.19 20.10 0.04
C TYR A 207 -4.35 19.88 1.02
N ARG A 208 -5.58 19.98 0.50
CA ARG A 208 -6.80 19.49 1.15
C ARG A 208 -7.56 18.61 0.17
N LEU A 209 -8.03 17.47 0.66
CA LEU A 209 -8.98 16.61 -0.02
C LEU A 209 -10.32 16.73 0.70
N LYS A 210 -11.33 17.29 0.03
CA LYS A 210 -12.66 17.50 0.61
C LYS A 210 -13.64 16.50 0.05
N GLU A 211 -14.36 15.82 0.93
CA GLU A 211 -15.38 14.83 0.58
C GLU A 211 -16.59 14.99 1.49
N GLY A 212 -17.74 15.39 0.93
CA GLY A 212 -18.93 15.68 1.72
C GLY A 212 -18.63 16.73 2.82
N GLY A 213 -18.85 16.34 4.07
CA GLY A 213 -18.57 17.16 5.25
C GLY A 213 -17.12 17.11 5.74
N TRP A 214 -16.29 16.19 5.24
CA TRP A 214 -14.94 15.94 5.74
C TRP A 214 -13.88 16.65 4.92
N THR A 215 -12.78 16.98 5.57
CA THR A 215 -11.58 17.53 4.94
C THR A 215 -10.37 16.80 5.48
N PHE A 216 -9.64 16.17 4.58
CA PHE A 216 -8.37 15.52 4.85
C PHE A 216 -7.23 16.43 4.39
N LYS A 217 -6.10 16.40 5.09
CA LYS A 217 -4.93 17.23 4.77
C LYS A 217 -3.83 16.37 4.19
N ASP A 218 -3.14 16.93 3.20
CA ASP A 218 -1.94 16.33 2.59
C ASP A 218 -2.17 14.88 2.14
N SER A 219 -3.28 14.63 1.44
CA SER A 219 -3.63 13.28 0.98
C SER A 219 -2.77 12.90 -0.23
N VAL A 220 -2.32 11.65 -0.28
CA VAL A 220 -1.56 11.08 -1.40
C VAL A 220 -2.50 10.93 -2.58
N ARG A 221 -2.17 11.55 -3.72
CA ARG A 221 -2.85 11.32 -4.99
C ARG A 221 -2.12 10.23 -5.77
N TYR A 222 -2.87 9.25 -6.28
CA TYR A 222 -2.28 8.24 -7.15
C TYR A 222 -2.29 8.64 -8.61
N THR A 223 -1.40 8.00 -9.37
CA THR A 223 -1.61 7.82 -10.82
C THR A 223 -2.87 6.98 -11.08
N SER A 224 -3.49 7.15 -12.25
CA SER A 224 -4.73 6.44 -12.64
C SER A 224 -4.61 4.91 -12.68
N ALA A 225 -3.39 4.37 -12.69
CA ALA A 225 -3.14 2.93 -12.63
C ALA A 225 -3.62 2.29 -11.30
N CYS A 226 -3.66 3.05 -10.20
CA CYS A 226 -4.31 2.59 -8.97
C CYS A 226 -5.83 2.78 -9.06
N ASN A 227 -6.49 1.88 -9.79
CA ASN A 227 -7.94 1.82 -9.91
C ASN A 227 -8.59 1.07 -8.73
N THR A 228 -8.27 1.48 -7.50
CA THR A 228 -8.90 1.00 -6.27
C THR A 228 -10.41 1.26 -6.29
N VAL A 229 -11.18 0.38 -5.67
CA VAL A 229 -12.66 0.40 -5.66
C VAL A 229 -13.19 0.28 -4.22
N GLY A 230 -14.49 0.50 -4.00
CA GLY A 230 -15.12 0.25 -2.69
C GLY A 230 -14.71 -1.11 -2.09
N GLY A 231 -14.38 -1.15 -0.80
CA GLY A 231 -13.80 -2.32 -0.13
C GLY A 231 -12.27 -2.34 -0.05
N THR A 232 -11.59 -1.57 -0.91
CA THR A 232 -10.14 -1.35 -0.79
C THR A 232 -9.78 -0.31 0.28
N SER A 233 -10.74 0.46 0.78
CA SER A 233 -10.53 1.40 1.89
C SER A 233 -9.87 0.72 3.08
N GLY A 234 -8.84 1.34 3.64
CA GLY A 234 -8.08 0.86 4.78
C GLY A 234 -6.90 -0.04 4.39
N SER A 235 -6.75 -0.38 3.12
CA SER A 235 -5.59 -1.15 2.64
C SER A 235 -4.29 -0.40 2.95
N PRO A 236 -3.22 -1.09 3.40
CA PRO A 236 -1.91 -0.46 3.43
C PRO A 236 -1.46 -0.11 2.01
N VAL A 237 -0.89 1.07 1.87
CA VAL A 237 -0.13 1.50 0.69
C VAL A 237 1.33 1.28 1.00
N VAL A 238 1.96 0.35 0.28
CA VAL A 238 3.32 -0.11 0.56
C VAL A 238 4.27 0.43 -0.49
N ASP A 239 5.35 1.08 -0.06
CA ASP A 239 6.45 1.47 -0.95
C ASP A 239 7.16 0.20 -1.45
N GLN A 240 7.26 0.05 -2.77
CA GLN A 240 7.80 -1.17 -3.38
C GLN A 240 9.30 -1.37 -3.12
N ALA A 241 10.06 -0.31 -2.90
CA ALA A 241 11.49 -0.36 -2.64
C ALA A 241 11.78 -0.65 -1.16
N THR A 242 11.09 0.03 -0.24
CA THR A 242 11.37 -0.07 1.20
C THR A 242 10.52 -1.12 1.93
N LYS A 243 9.41 -1.56 1.32
CA LYS A 243 8.40 -2.44 1.93
C LYS A 243 7.71 -1.86 3.17
N ARG A 244 7.82 -0.55 3.38
CA ARG A 244 7.15 0.14 4.48
C ARG A 244 5.78 0.64 4.05
N VAL A 245 4.87 0.71 5.01
CA VAL A 245 3.55 1.33 4.81
C VAL A 245 3.72 2.84 4.81
N VAL A 246 3.44 3.49 3.68
CA VAL A 246 3.60 4.95 3.48
C VAL A 246 2.28 5.71 3.56
N ALA A 247 1.15 5.02 3.39
CA ALA A 247 -0.18 5.58 3.50
C ALA A 247 -1.23 4.50 3.76
N VAL A 248 -2.47 4.92 3.99
CA VAL A 248 -3.66 4.06 4.01
C VAL A 248 -4.59 4.45 2.86
N ASN A 249 -5.01 3.48 2.05
CA ASN A 249 -5.91 3.73 0.93
C ASN A 249 -7.24 4.29 1.44
N ASN A 250 -7.74 5.38 0.85
CA ASN A 250 -8.86 6.15 1.42
C ASN A 250 -10.08 6.14 0.49
N THR A 251 -10.09 7.01 -0.52
CA THR A 251 -11.28 7.37 -1.31
C THR A 251 -10.90 7.64 -2.77
N GLY A 252 -11.89 7.89 -3.62
CA GLY A 252 -11.72 8.17 -5.04
C GLY A 252 -12.86 8.96 -5.62
N ASN A 253 -12.62 9.72 -6.69
CA ASN A 253 -13.68 10.47 -7.36
C ASN A 253 -14.32 9.65 -8.47
N GLU A 254 -15.51 9.09 -8.20
CA GLU A 254 -16.14 8.09 -9.08
C GLU A 254 -16.85 8.73 -10.28
N ASP A 255 -17.63 9.79 -10.03
CA ASP A 255 -18.60 10.30 -11.00
C ASP A 255 -18.18 11.62 -11.65
N GLY A 256 -17.18 12.30 -11.11
CA GLY A 256 -16.81 13.66 -11.50
C GLY A 256 -17.60 14.74 -10.76
N GLN A 257 -18.26 14.39 -9.65
CA GLN A 257 -18.92 15.39 -8.80
C GLN A 257 -17.90 16.16 -7.97
N SER A 258 -18.29 17.35 -7.51
CA SER A 258 -17.41 18.24 -6.76
C SER A 258 -17.64 18.13 -5.26
N CYS A 259 -16.70 17.47 -4.58
CA CYS A 259 -16.63 17.40 -3.11
C CYS A 259 -17.86 16.73 -2.46
N THR A 260 -18.56 15.84 -3.17
CA THR A 260 -19.65 15.03 -2.59
C THR A 260 -19.11 13.70 -2.09
N LEU A 261 -19.93 12.92 -1.38
CA LEU A 261 -19.56 11.57 -0.96
C LEU A 261 -19.20 10.70 -2.20
N ASN A 262 -18.13 9.90 -2.08
CA ASN A 262 -17.49 9.11 -3.15
C ASN A 262 -16.96 9.96 -4.32
N ASN A 263 -16.84 11.26 -4.12
CA ASN A 263 -16.47 12.23 -5.14
C ASN A 263 -15.63 13.37 -4.53
N PRO A 264 -14.47 13.04 -3.91
CA PRO A 264 -13.60 14.01 -3.30
C PRO A 264 -13.08 15.01 -4.34
N CYS A 265 -12.83 16.24 -3.91
CA CYS A 265 -12.20 17.27 -4.69
C CYS A 265 -10.93 17.76 -4.00
N GLU A 266 -9.94 18.21 -4.78
CA GLU A 266 -8.77 18.88 -4.23
C GLU A 266 -9.08 20.36 -4.01
N VAL A 267 -8.73 20.89 -2.85
CA VAL A 267 -8.80 22.32 -2.55
C VAL A 267 -7.38 22.81 -2.29
N ASP A 268 -6.89 23.74 -3.12
CA ASP A 268 -5.56 24.30 -2.96
C ASP A 268 -5.49 25.38 -1.86
N GLN A 269 -4.30 25.95 -1.65
CA GLN A 269 -4.07 26.98 -0.64
C GLN A 269 -4.86 28.29 -0.89
N ASN A 270 -5.24 28.55 -2.14
CA ASN A 270 -6.04 29.71 -2.53
C ASN A 270 -7.55 29.39 -2.55
N GLY A 271 -7.94 28.18 -2.16
CA GLY A 271 -9.34 27.74 -2.19
C GLY A 271 -9.82 27.29 -3.57
N ARG A 272 -8.95 27.15 -4.56
CA ARG A 272 -9.34 26.64 -5.89
C ARG A 272 -9.68 25.16 -5.79
N ILE A 273 -10.86 24.82 -6.29
CA ILE A 273 -11.34 23.44 -6.37
C ILE A 273 -10.87 22.79 -7.67
N THR A 274 -10.33 21.58 -7.58
CA THR A 274 -10.02 20.73 -8.73
C THR A 274 -10.71 19.37 -8.55
N VAL A 275 -11.52 18.99 -9.54
CA VAL A 275 -12.16 17.68 -9.60
C VAL A 275 -11.36 16.79 -10.55
N ARG A 276 -11.03 15.58 -10.09
CA ARG A 276 -10.26 14.60 -10.86
C ARG A 276 -11.00 13.28 -10.94
N LYS A 277 -11.95 13.19 -11.87
CA LYS A 277 -12.72 11.97 -12.09
C LYS A 277 -11.79 10.77 -12.35
N GLY A 278 -12.07 9.66 -11.69
CA GLY A 278 -11.33 8.40 -11.76
C GLY A 278 -10.02 8.38 -10.98
N ILE A 279 -9.67 9.45 -10.26
CA ILE A 279 -8.45 9.49 -9.45
C ILE A 279 -8.76 9.11 -8.00
N ASN A 280 -7.90 8.25 -7.47
CA ASN A 280 -7.97 7.70 -6.13
C ASN A 280 -6.88 8.27 -5.23
N TYR A 281 -7.15 8.24 -3.93
CA TYR A 281 -6.34 8.89 -2.91
C TYR A 281 -6.10 7.99 -1.70
N ALA A 282 -5.00 8.27 -1.02
CA ALA A 282 -4.65 7.68 0.26
C ALA A 282 -4.46 8.78 1.30
N GLN A 283 -4.56 8.41 2.58
CA GLN A 283 -4.16 9.28 3.66
C GLN A 283 -2.80 8.90 4.21
N GLN A 284 -1.95 9.91 4.44
CA GLN A 284 -0.58 9.71 4.90
C GLN A 284 -0.52 9.19 6.33
N THR A 285 0.50 8.37 6.59
CA THR A 285 0.65 7.67 7.88
C THR A 285 1.93 8.00 8.62
N TYR A 286 2.85 8.76 8.02
CA TYR A 286 4.21 8.92 8.55
C TYR A 286 4.30 9.66 9.89
N GLY A 287 3.36 10.56 10.18
CA GLY A 287 3.29 11.29 11.44
C GLY A 287 2.64 10.50 12.59
N ILE A 288 2.08 9.32 12.32
CA ILE A 288 1.34 8.54 13.32
C ILE A 288 2.29 7.99 14.40
N GLY A 289 3.47 7.53 14.01
CA GLY A 289 4.41 6.90 14.96
C GLY A 289 4.80 7.80 16.12
N ALA A 290 4.93 9.11 15.90
CA ALA A 290 5.24 10.09 16.95
C ALA A 290 4.15 10.21 18.03
N CYS A 291 2.94 9.69 17.77
CA CYS A 291 1.83 9.65 18.73
C CYS A 291 1.78 8.36 19.56
N PHE A 292 2.70 7.41 19.34
CA PHE A 292 2.69 6.12 20.04
C PHE A 292 4.02 5.89 20.74
N GLY A 293 3.95 5.68 22.06
CA GLY A 293 5.11 5.36 22.88
C GLY A 293 5.23 3.86 23.17
N VAL A 294 6.06 3.54 24.17
CA VAL A 294 6.29 2.19 24.69
C VAL A 294 4.97 1.43 24.91
N GLY A 295 4.94 0.16 24.53
CA GLY A 295 3.73 -0.66 24.66
C GLY A 295 2.68 -0.37 23.58
N ASN A 296 3.06 0.31 22.49
CA ASN A 296 2.13 0.84 21.49
C ASN A 296 1.03 1.70 22.11
N LYS A 297 1.36 2.48 23.15
CA LYS A 297 0.38 3.31 23.84
C LYS A 297 0.26 4.67 23.15
N LEU A 298 -0.97 5.01 22.76
CA LEU A 298 -1.27 6.34 22.21
C LEU A 298 -1.02 7.42 23.27
N ASP A 299 -0.25 8.44 22.89
CA ASP A 299 -0.07 9.70 23.58
C ASP A 299 -0.21 10.85 22.56
N LEU A 300 -1.41 11.44 22.51
CA LEU A 300 -1.68 12.59 21.64
C LEU A 300 -0.96 13.87 22.08
N SER A 301 -0.43 13.90 23.31
CA SER A 301 0.34 15.03 23.84
C SER A 301 1.85 14.92 23.55
N ALA A 302 2.31 13.77 23.05
CA ALA A 302 3.70 13.54 22.71
C ALA A 302 4.26 14.59 21.74
N SER A 303 5.53 14.95 21.95
CA SER A 303 6.23 15.86 21.06
C SER A 303 6.28 15.30 19.65
N GLY A 304 5.85 16.09 18.66
CA GLY A 304 5.80 15.66 17.26
C GLY A 304 4.54 14.88 16.87
N CYS A 305 3.63 14.56 17.80
CA CYS A 305 2.35 13.99 17.44
C CYS A 305 1.48 15.02 16.69
N THR A 306 1.15 14.74 15.43
CA THR A 306 0.34 15.62 14.58
C THR A 306 -1.09 15.13 14.37
N LEU A 307 -1.50 14.07 15.08
CA LEU A 307 -2.87 13.56 14.97
C LEU A 307 -3.87 14.54 15.61
N PRO A 308 -5.06 14.73 15.01
CA PRO A 308 -6.17 15.44 15.62
C PRO A 308 -6.47 14.95 17.04
N ARG A 309 -6.88 15.89 17.90
CA ARG A 309 -7.25 15.65 19.30
C ARG A 309 -8.76 15.81 19.50
N PRO A 310 -9.37 15.09 20.46
CA PRO A 310 -10.76 15.29 20.86
C PRO A 310 -11.06 16.71 21.36
#